data_AF-A0A0Q5W0D3-F1
#
_entry.id   AF-A0A0Q5W0D3-F1
#
_cell.length_a   1.000
_cell.length_b   1.000
_cell.length_c   1.000
_cell.angle_alpha   90.00
_cell.angle_beta   90.00
_cell.angle_gamma   90.00
#
_symmetry.space_group_name_H-M   'P 1'
#
loop_
_entity.id
_entity.type
_entity.pdbx_description
1 polymer ?
#
loop_
_entity_poly.entity_id
_entity_poly.type
_entity_poly.pdbx_seq_one_letter_code
_entity_poly.pdbx_strand_id
1 'polypeptide(L)'
;MTGRAAALLERQAAALDAACGIPFVRQVTDGTLAEADLGRYLLVEEAFVLTASRVLGRVVWESPTWEELLPHARSLTNLVTDQREYFAGLRGRFPVDAGEAPAVLARAAVLADVVLAQVAEGGRAAAVVGMYAAETMYARWCTAAAGVDVPRQPDLQAWVDLHAQPPFLTQVDALAADVDALGPEVTDGQLDRWYTAVLAAEVEFHAAALVPGGPVR
;
A
#
# COMPACT_ATOMS: atom_id res chain seq x y z
N MET A 1 13.57 0.37 25.91
CA MET A 1 12.20 0.86 25.71
C MET A 1 11.84 0.54 24.28
N THR A 2 10.68 -0.05 24.03
CA THR A 2 10.18 -0.33 22.67
C THR A 2 9.87 1.01 21.97
N GLY A 3 10.26 1.17 20.70
CA GLY A 3 9.98 2.39 19.91
C GLY A 3 8.47 2.63 19.73
N ARG A 4 8.09 3.87 19.37
CA ARG A 4 6.69 4.24 19.09
C ARG A 4 6.11 3.43 17.94
N ALA A 5 6.89 3.15 16.90
CA ALA A 5 6.48 2.35 15.75
C ALA A 5 6.16 0.90 16.15
N ALA A 6 7.01 0.29 16.97
CA ALA A 6 6.79 -1.06 17.48
C ALA A 6 5.60 -1.11 18.45
N ALA A 7 5.40 -0.09 19.30
CA ALA A 7 4.21 0.01 20.15
C ALA A 7 2.92 0.20 19.33
N LEU A 8 2.98 0.98 18.24
CA LEU A 8 1.87 1.12 17.29
C LEU A 8 1.53 -0.22 16.64
N LEU A 9 2.52 -0.97 16.16
CA LEU A 9 2.30 -2.31 15.59
C LEU A 9 1.66 -3.27 16.60
N GLU A 10 2.10 -3.25 17.86
CA GLU A 10 1.52 -4.07 18.91
C GLU A 10 0.03 -3.74 19.13
N ARG A 11 -0.32 -2.45 19.22
CA ARG A 11 -1.72 -2.02 19.35
C ARG A 11 -2.57 -2.37 18.12
N GLN A 12 -1.96 -2.35 16.93
CA GLN A 12 -2.64 -2.56 15.66
C GLN A 12 -2.57 -4.01 15.15
N ALA A 13 -1.97 -4.93 15.93
CA ALA A 13 -1.71 -6.31 15.50
C ALA A 13 -2.96 -7.03 15.00
N ALA A 14 -4.08 -6.92 15.72
CA ALA A 14 -5.34 -7.55 15.33
C ALA A 14 -5.95 -6.96 14.04
N ALA A 15 -5.83 -5.65 13.85
CA ALA A 15 -6.30 -4.99 12.62
C ALA A 15 -5.42 -5.40 11.42
N LEU A 16 -4.11 -5.47 11.62
CA LEU A 16 -3.16 -5.91 10.60
C LEU A 16 -3.36 -7.40 10.25
N ASP A 17 -3.57 -8.27 11.24
CA ASP A 17 -3.93 -9.68 11.03
C ASP A 17 -5.18 -9.82 10.16
N ALA A 18 -6.22 -9.04 10.47
CA ALA A 18 -7.46 -9.05 9.71
C ALA A 18 -7.26 -8.57 8.27
N ALA A 19 -6.49 -7.49 8.07
CA ALA A 19 -6.21 -6.94 6.75
C ALA A 19 -5.36 -7.89 5.88
N CYS A 20 -4.34 -8.55 6.45
CA CYS A 20 -3.59 -9.60 5.76
C CYS A 20 -4.40 -10.90 5.57
N GLY A 21 -5.53 -11.04 6.26
CA GLY A 21 -6.40 -12.21 6.22
C GLY A 21 -7.54 -12.12 5.20
N ILE A 22 -7.60 -11.08 4.37
CA ILE A 22 -8.72 -10.85 3.43
C ILE A 22 -8.73 -11.86 2.26
N PRO A 23 -9.89 -12.06 1.59
CA PRO A 23 -10.01 -13.01 0.48
C PRO A 23 -8.99 -12.81 -0.64
N PHE A 24 -8.69 -11.56 -1.01
CA PHE A 24 -7.71 -11.26 -2.05
C PHE A 24 -6.33 -11.81 -1.69
N VAL A 25 -5.83 -11.48 -0.49
CA VAL A 25 -4.53 -11.93 -0.01
C VAL A 25 -4.45 -13.45 0.07
N ARG A 26 -5.52 -14.12 0.50
CA ARG A 26 -5.59 -15.59 0.52
C ARG A 26 -5.44 -16.17 -0.88
N GLN A 27 -6.20 -15.66 -1.85
CA GLN A 27 -6.16 -16.11 -3.24
C GLN A 27 -4.81 -15.85 -3.93
N VAL A 28 -4.13 -14.75 -3.59
CA VAL A 28 -2.75 -14.53 -4.02
C VAL A 28 -1.82 -15.54 -3.36
N THR A 29 -1.95 -15.75 -2.05
CA THR A 29 -1.08 -16.63 -1.27
C THR A 29 -1.19 -18.09 -1.70
N ASP A 30 -2.37 -18.59 -2.05
CA ASP A 30 -2.58 -19.99 -2.46
C ASP A 30 -2.53 -20.22 -3.99
N GLY A 31 -2.34 -19.15 -4.77
CA GLY A 31 -2.24 -19.21 -6.23
C GLY A 31 -3.58 -19.39 -6.96
N THR A 32 -4.71 -19.10 -6.30
CA THR A 32 -6.05 -19.26 -6.88
C THR A 32 -6.67 -17.98 -7.45
N LEU A 33 -5.98 -16.83 -7.37
CA LEU A 33 -6.48 -15.56 -7.92
C LEU A 33 -6.74 -15.68 -9.43
N ALA A 34 -7.96 -15.36 -9.86
CA ALA A 34 -8.32 -15.39 -11.27
C ALA A 34 -7.62 -14.27 -12.06
N GLU A 35 -7.32 -14.53 -13.34
CA GLU A 35 -6.64 -13.56 -14.21
C GLU A 35 -7.42 -12.25 -14.37
N ALA A 36 -8.76 -12.31 -14.41
CA ALA A 36 -9.61 -11.13 -14.46
C ALA A 36 -9.50 -10.26 -13.20
N ASP A 37 -9.38 -10.90 -12.03
CA ASP A 37 -9.21 -10.21 -10.75
C ASP A 37 -7.80 -9.60 -10.63
N LEU A 38 -6.78 -10.30 -11.14
CA LEU A 38 -5.43 -9.74 -11.29
C LEU A 38 -5.45 -8.49 -12.19
N GLY A 39 -6.17 -8.51 -13.30
CA GLY A 39 -6.33 -7.34 -14.17
C GLY A 39 -6.93 -6.13 -13.45
N ARG A 40 -8.00 -6.34 -12.67
CA ARG A 40 -8.63 -5.29 -11.85
C ARG A 40 -7.71 -4.80 -10.75
N TYR A 41 -7.01 -5.69 -10.06
CA TYR A 41 -6.05 -5.34 -9.03
C TYR A 41 -4.94 -4.44 -9.57
N LEU A 42 -4.31 -4.86 -10.67
CA LEU A 42 -3.25 -4.07 -11.28
C LEU A 42 -3.78 -2.72 -11.80
N LEU A 43 -5.06 -2.61 -12.19
CA LEU A 43 -5.70 -1.35 -12.60
C LEU A 43 -5.80 -0.36 -11.42
N VAL A 44 -6.26 -0.83 -10.27
CA VAL A 44 -6.41 0.04 -9.08
C VAL A 44 -5.06 0.41 -8.48
N GLU A 45 -4.10 -0.50 -8.49
CA GLU A 45 -2.71 -0.26 -8.08
C GLU A 45 -2.03 0.81 -8.95
N GLU A 46 -2.15 0.70 -10.27
CA GLU A 46 -1.60 1.71 -11.19
C GLU A 46 -2.16 3.11 -10.89
N ALA A 47 -3.47 3.19 -10.63
CA ALA A 47 -4.12 4.45 -10.27
C ALA A 47 -3.63 5.00 -8.93
N PHE A 48 -3.35 4.13 -7.96
CA PHE A 48 -2.88 4.52 -6.64
C PHE A 48 -1.43 5.03 -6.63
N VAL A 49 -0.58 4.63 -7.59
CA VAL A 49 0.82 5.10 -7.71
C VAL A 49 0.92 6.63 -7.70
N LEU A 50 0.00 7.34 -8.35
CA LEU A 50 -0.03 8.80 -8.34
C LEU A 50 -0.30 9.35 -6.93
N THR A 51 -1.22 8.71 -6.20
CA THR A 51 -1.53 9.11 -4.83
C THR A 51 -0.35 8.82 -3.89
N ALA A 52 0.22 7.61 -3.93
CA ALA A 52 1.41 7.27 -3.16
C ALA A 52 2.57 8.25 -3.44
N SER A 53 2.77 8.63 -4.70
CA SER A 53 3.78 9.62 -5.10
C SER A 53 3.52 11.00 -4.47
N ARG A 54 2.25 11.43 -4.36
CA ARG A 54 1.90 12.70 -3.69
C ARG A 54 2.11 12.64 -2.18
N VAL A 55 1.80 11.50 -1.56
CA VAL A 55 2.01 11.29 -0.11
C VAL A 55 3.51 11.30 0.21
N LEU A 56 4.33 10.54 -0.52
CA LEU A 56 5.79 10.60 -0.35
C LEU A 56 6.38 11.95 -0.74
N GLY A 57 5.81 12.63 -1.75
CA GLY A 57 6.18 14.00 -2.08
C GLY A 57 5.98 14.96 -0.90
N ARG A 58 4.91 14.79 -0.10
CA ARG A 58 4.71 15.54 1.15
C ARG A 58 5.78 15.21 2.19
N VAL A 59 6.09 13.92 2.35
CA VAL A 59 7.13 13.46 3.27
C VAL A 59 8.48 14.09 2.91
N VAL A 60 8.88 14.03 1.64
CA VAL A 60 10.13 14.63 1.13
C VAL A 60 10.15 16.14 1.34
N TRP A 61 9.05 16.84 1.01
CA TRP A 61 8.95 18.29 1.15
C TRP A 61 9.14 18.77 2.60
N GLU A 62 8.67 18.00 3.57
CA GLU A 62 8.71 18.35 5.00
C GLU A 62 9.85 17.68 5.76
N SER A 63 10.74 16.94 5.09
CA SER A 63 11.91 16.30 5.72
C SER A 63 13.00 17.34 6.01
N PRO A 64 13.37 17.59 7.29
CA PRO A 64 14.34 18.61 7.68
C PRO A 64 15.80 18.18 7.49
N THR A 65 16.06 16.87 7.35
CA THR A 65 17.40 16.29 7.24
C THR A 65 17.53 15.39 6.03
N TRP A 66 18.77 15.19 5.55
CA TRP A 66 19.05 14.22 4.48
C TRP A 66 18.75 12.78 4.89
N GLU A 67 18.91 12.46 6.17
CA GLU A 67 18.63 11.13 6.72
C GLU A 67 17.15 10.79 6.60
N GLU A 68 16.27 11.74 6.93
CA GLU A 68 14.82 11.60 6.74
C GLU A 68 14.42 11.69 5.27
N LEU A 69 15.06 12.57 4.49
CA LEU A 69 14.64 12.84 3.11
C LEU A 69 14.99 11.70 2.12
N LEU A 70 16.21 11.16 2.20
CA LEU A 70 16.75 10.29 1.15
C LEU A 70 16.00 8.96 0.95
N PRO A 71 15.57 8.23 2.00
CA PRO A 71 14.78 7.01 1.82
C PRO A 71 13.51 7.29 0.99
N HIS A 72 12.75 8.31 1.39
CA HIS A 72 11.47 8.63 0.75
C HIS A 72 11.63 9.22 -0.65
N ALA A 73 12.70 9.97 -0.91
CA ALA A 73 13.03 10.44 -2.26
C ALA A 73 13.37 9.27 -3.21
N ARG A 74 14.03 8.22 -2.71
CA ARG A 74 14.31 7.01 -3.49
C ARG A 74 13.03 6.22 -3.76
N SER A 75 12.20 6.01 -2.74
CA SER A 75 10.91 5.33 -2.91
C SER A 75 10.03 6.09 -3.90
N LEU A 76 9.91 7.41 -3.77
CA LEU A 76 9.22 8.27 -4.74
C LEU A 76 9.79 8.13 -6.15
N THR A 77 11.11 8.09 -6.31
CA THR A 77 11.75 7.87 -7.61
C THR A 77 11.32 6.53 -8.22
N ASN A 78 11.36 5.45 -7.44
CA ASN A 78 10.95 4.12 -7.89
C ASN A 78 9.47 4.07 -8.29
N LEU A 79 8.59 4.77 -7.55
CA LEU A 79 7.18 4.90 -7.91
C LEU A 79 6.99 5.53 -9.28
N VAL A 80 7.72 6.62 -9.58
CA VAL A 80 7.54 7.38 -10.83
C VAL A 80 8.36 6.87 -12.02
N THR A 81 9.31 5.97 -11.79
CA THR A 81 10.09 5.28 -12.84
C THR A 81 9.67 3.82 -12.94
N ASP A 82 10.31 2.94 -12.19
CA ASP A 82 10.31 1.49 -12.39
C ASP A 82 8.90 0.92 -12.24
N GLN A 83 8.13 1.42 -11.26
CA GLN A 83 6.77 0.95 -11.03
C GLN A 83 5.80 1.44 -12.11
N ARG A 84 5.98 2.66 -12.63
CA ARG A 84 5.21 3.16 -13.78
C ARG A 84 5.49 2.34 -15.04
N GLU A 85 6.75 1.98 -15.29
CA GLU A 85 7.13 1.12 -16.41
C GLU A 85 6.56 -0.29 -16.28
N TYR A 86 6.61 -0.86 -15.06
CA TYR A 86 5.99 -2.14 -14.73
C TYR A 86 4.50 -2.17 -15.10
N PHE A 87 3.71 -1.19 -14.63
CA PHE A 87 2.28 -1.13 -14.94
C PHE A 87 1.99 -0.88 -16.43
N ALA A 88 2.75 0.00 -17.08
CA ALA A 88 2.59 0.27 -18.51
C ALA A 88 2.76 -1.01 -19.36
N GLY A 89 3.71 -1.89 -19.00
CA GLY A 89 3.92 -3.17 -19.67
C GLY A 89 2.85 -4.23 -19.37
N LEU A 90 2.08 -4.06 -18.29
CA LEU A 90 1.03 -5.01 -17.86
C LEU A 90 -0.33 -4.75 -18.49
N ARG A 91 -0.67 -3.49 -18.81
CA ARG A 91 -2.00 -3.14 -19.34
C ARG A 91 -2.36 -3.85 -20.64
N GLY A 92 -1.39 -4.10 -21.51
CA GLY A 92 -1.61 -4.87 -22.73
C GLY A 92 -1.87 -6.36 -22.49
N ARG A 93 -1.40 -6.91 -21.35
CA ARG A 93 -1.48 -8.34 -21.01
C ARG A 93 -2.66 -8.67 -20.12
N PHE A 94 -3.06 -7.71 -19.28
CA PHE A 94 -4.23 -7.81 -18.40
C PHE A 94 -5.21 -6.68 -18.70
N PRO A 95 -5.91 -6.72 -19.84
CA PRO A 95 -6.91 -5.71 -20.16
C PRO A 95 -8.10 -5.83 -19.20
N VAL A 96 -8.59 -4.69 -18.74
CA VAL A 96 -9.89 -4.57 -18.04
C VAL A 96 -10.87 -3.96 -19.02
N ASP A 97 -12.11 -4.47 -19.04
CA ASP A 97 -13.15 -3.94 -19.90
C ASP A 97 -13.38 -2.43 -19.64
N ALA A 98 -13.53 -1.65 -20.71
CA ALA A 98 -13.64 -0.19 -20.60
C ALA A 98 -14.94 0.27 -19.94
N GLY A 99 -16.02 -0.52 -20.01
CA GLY A 99 -17.27 -0.26 -19.31
C GLY A 99 -17.21 -0.64 -17.82
N GLU A 100 -16.34 -1.59 -17.47
CA GLU A 100 -16.08 -2.03 -16.10
C GLU A 100 -15.10 -1.13 -15.33
N ALA A 101 -14.02 -0.69 -15.98
CA ALA A 101 -12.90 -0.01 -15.35
C ALA A 101 -13.30 1.20 -14.47
N PRO A 102 -14.22 2.11 -14.88
CA PRO A 102 -14.64 3.23 -14.04
C PRO A 102 -15.26 2.79 -12.71
N ALA A 103 -16.05 1.72 -12.71
CA ALA A 103 -16.71 1.22 -11.50
C ALA A 103 -15.72 0.51 -10.55
N VAL A 104 -14.68 -0.13 -11.10
CA VAL A 104 -13.58 -0.70 -10.32
C VAL A 104 -12.77 0.41 -9.65
N LEU A 105 -12.35 1.41 -10.43
CA LEU A 105 -11.58 2.56 -9.93
C LEU A 105 -12.35 3.37 -8.88
N ALA A 106 -13.64 3.60 -9.07
CA ALA A 106 -14.47 4.32 -8.11
C ALA A 106 -14.56 3.61 -6.75
N ARG A 107 -14.60 2.27 -6.73
CA ARG A 107 -14.60 1.50 -5.47
C ARG A 107 -13.26 1.55 -4.77
N ALA A 108 -12.16 1.52 -5.52
CA ALA A 108 -10.82 1.59 -4.96
C ALA A 108 -10.38 2.99 -4.53
N ALA A 109 -11.11 4.04 -4.94
CA ALA A 109 -10.77 5.44 -4.61
C ALA A 109 -10.71 5.72 -3.09
N VAL A 110 -11.39 4.91 -2.27
CA VAL A 110 -11.42 5.05 -0.80
C VAL A 110 -10.04 5.15 -0.16
N LEU A 111 -9.06 4.35 -0.62
CA LEU A 111 -7.70 4.42 -0.09
C LEU A 111 -7.06 5.77 -0.38
N ALA A 112 -7.22 6.26 -1.61
CA ALA A 112 -6.70 7.56 -2.00
C ALA A 112 -7.36 8.70 -1.23
N ASP A 113 -8.67 8.65 -1.06
CA ASP A 113 -9.43 9.65 -0.32
C ASP A 113 -9.01 9.70 1.16
N VAL A 114 -8.86 8.54 1.80
CA VAL A 114 -8.42 8.43 3.19
C VAL A 114 -7.02 8.99 3.37
N VAL A 115 -6.03 8.53 2.60
CA VAL A 115 -4.64 8.99 2.79
C VAL A 115 -4.49 10.47 2.48
N LEU A 116 -5.13 10.99 1.42
CA LEU A 116 -5.04 12.41 1.08
C LEU A 116 -5.74 13.30 2.10
N ALA A 117 -6.88 12.88 2.66
CA ALA A 117 -7.55 13.61 3.74
C ALA A 117 -6.69 13.64 5.00
N GLN A 118 -6.09 12.52 5.39
CA GLN A 118 -5.18 12.45 6.54
C GLN A 118 -3.95 13.33 6.33
N VAL A 119 -3.34 13.32 5.14
CA VAL A 119 -2.20 14.18 4.80
C VAL A 119 -2.57 15.66 4.87
N ALA A 120 -3.78 16.03 4.43
CA ALA A 120 -4.27 17.41 4.55
C ALA A 120 -4.51 17.83 6.02
N GLU A 121 -4.96 16.90 6.88
CA GLU A 121 -5.19 17.14 8.31
C GLU A 121 -3.87 17.20 9.11
N GLY A 122 -3.00 16.21 8.94
CA GLY A 122 -1.86 15.93 9.83
C GLY A 122 -0.47 16.08 9.20
N GLY A 123 -0.38 16.53 7.95
CA GLY A 123 0.90 16.78 7.27
C GLY A 123 1.79 15.55 7.19
N ARG A 124 3.11 15.74 7.34
CA ARG A 124 4.12 14.68 7.33
C ARG A 124 3.83 13.56 8.32
N ALA A 125 3.36 13.86 9.53
CA ALA A 125 3.09 12.82 10.53
C ALA A 125 2.03 11.84 10.04
N ALA A 126 0.91 12.36 9.52
CA ALA A 126 -0.12 11.53 8.92
C ALA A 126 0.35 10.82 7.64
N ALA A 127 1.15 11.49 6.81
CA ALA A 127 1.73 10.90 5.60
C ALA A 127 2.59 9.67 5.91
N VAL A 128 3.52 9.79 6.87
CA VAL A 128 4.39 8.70 7.32
C VAL A 128 3.57 7.56 7.88
N VAL A 129 2.65 7.84 8.80
CA VAL A 129 1.87 6.78 9.46
C VAL A 129 0.97 6.07 8.46
N GLY A 130 0.39 6.80 7.50
CA GLY A 130 -0.41 6.22 6.43
C GLY A 130 0.40 5.30 5.52
N MET A 131 1.56 5.77 5.04
CA MET A 131 2.47 4.93 4.25
C MET A 131 2.97 3.73 5.06
N TYR A 132 3.30 3.93 6.33
CA TYR A 132 3.75 2.85 7.22
C TYR A 132 2.68 1.77 7.38
N ALA A 133 1.41 2.14 7.50
CA ALA A 133 0.31 1.19 7.56
C ALA A 133 0.17 0.35 6.29
N ALA A 134 0.13 1.01 5.13
CA ALA A 134 0.04 0.35 3.83
C ALA A 134 1.25 -0.56 3.59
N GLU A 135 2.46 -0.04 3.73
CA GLU A 135 3.67 -0.79 3.42
C GLU A 135 3.95 -1.92 4.43
N THR A 136 3.58 -1.76 5.70
CA THR A 136 3.64 -2.87 6.66
C THR A 136 2.68 -4.00 6.28
N MET A 137 1.46 -3.68 5.84
CA MET A 137 0.54 -4.68 5.32
C MET A 137 1.14 -5.42 4.13
N TYR A 138 1.66 -4.68 3.14
CA TYR A 138 2.32 -5.22 1.96
C TYR A 138 3.51 -6.12 2.30
N ALA A 139 4.45 -5.63 3.11
CA ALA A 139 5.62 -6.40 3.55
C ALA A 139 5.17 -7.72 4.19
N ARG A 140 4.16 -7.67 5.06
CA ARG A 140 3.68 -8.83 5.79
C ARG A 140 3.04 -9.88 4.89
N TRP A 141 2.08 -9.49 4.05
CA TRP A 141 1.36 -10.45 3.23
C TRP A 141 2.22 -10.97 2.07
N CYS A 142 3.05 -10.12 1.46
CA CYS A 142 3.95 -10.54 0.39
C CYS A 142 5.05 -11.47 0.90
N THR A 143 5.64 -11.18 2.08
CA THR A 143 6.64 -12.09 2.69
C THR A 143 6.00 -13.45 3.00
N ALA A 144 4.77 -13.48 3.51
CA ALA A 144 4.05 -14.72 3.76
C ALA A 144 3.76 -15.49 2.45
N ALA A 145 3.29 -14.79 1.40
CA ALA A 145 3.02 -15.41 0.10
C ALA A 145 4.29 -15.94 -0.57
N ALA A 146 5.41 -15.20 -0.54
CA ALA A 146 6.70 -15.62 -1.07
C ALA A 146 7.24 -16.90 -0.40
N GLY A 147 6.87 -17.13 0.86
CA GLY A 147 7.22 -18.36 1.59
C GLY A 147 6.40 -19.59 1.22
N VAL A 148 5.36 -19.46 0.39
CA VAL A 148 4.48 -20.55 -0.05
C VAL A 148 4.83 -20.96 -1.48
N ASP A 149 5.29 -22.21 -1.63
CA ASP A 149 5.63 -22.82 -2.92
C ASP A 149 4.37 -23.28 -3.68
N VAL A 150 3.77 -22.35 -4.41
CA VAL A 150 2.61 -22.57 -5.29
C VAL A 150 2.82 -21.87 -6.62
N PRO A 151 2.31 -22.42 -7.74
CA PRO A 151 2.35 -21.73 -9.01
C PRO A 151 1.42 -20.51 -8.98
N ARG A 152 1.98 -19.32 -9.22
CA ARG A 152 1.24 -18.07 -9.44
C ARG A 152 1.45 -17.59 -10.87
N GLN A 153 0.58 -16.69 -11.32
CA GLN A 153 0.84 -15.94 -12.54
C GLN A 153 2.21 -15.20 -12.39
N PRO A 154 3.13 -15.27 -13.37
CA PRO A 154 4.49 -14.76 -13.23
C PRO A 154 4.65 -13.29 -12.81
N ASP A 155 3.79 -12.39 -13.27
CA ASP A 155 3.82 -10.97 -12.89
C ASP A 155 3.27 -10.76 -11.48
N LEU A 156 2.25 -11.53 -11.08
CA LEU A 156 1.81 -11.56 -9.70
C LEU A 156 2.92 -12.06 -8.78
N GLN A 157 3.69 -13.08 -9.19
CA GLN A 157 4.86 -13.53 -8.42
C GLN A 157 5.93 -12.43 -8.33
N ALA A 158 6.24 -11.75 -9.44
CA ALA A 158 7.18 -10.64 -9.44
C ALA A 158 6.73 -9.49 -8.51
N TRP A 159 5.43 -9.22 -8.46
CA TRP A 159 4.84 -8.24 -7.55
C TRP A 159 4.96 -8.65 -6.07
N VAL A 160 4.67 -9.92 -5.75
CA VAL A 160 4.88 -10.47 -4.41
C VAL A 160 6.35 -10.37 -4.01
N ASP A 161 7.26 -10.77 -4.90
CA ASP A 161 8.69 -10.75 -4.64
C ASP A 161 9.18 -9.33 -4.40
N LEU A 162 8.77 -8.36 -5.23
CA LEU A 162 9.14 -6.93 -5.07
C LEU A 162 8.92 -6.43 -3.63
N HIS A 163 7.79 -6.79 -3.03
CA HIS A 163 7.39 -6.36 -1.68
C HIS A 163 7.92 -7.25 -0.55
N ALA A 164 8.57 -8.37 -0.88
CA ALA A 164 9.24 -9.26 0.07
C ALA A 164 10.77 -9.09 0.07
N GLN A 165 11.34 -8.37 -0.90
CA GLN A 165 12.78 -8.19 -1.04
C GLN A 165 13.34 -7.07 -0.12
N PRO A 166 14.65 -7.13 0.22
CA PRO A 166 15.30 -6.16 1.10
C PRO A 166 15.09 -4.68 0.76
N PRO A 167 15.05 -4.23 -0.52
CA PRO A 167 14.81 -2.83 -0.83
C PRO A 167 13.47 -2.30 -0.31
N PHE A 168 12.40 -3.09 -0.42
CA PHE A 168 11.08 -2.72 0.08
C PHE A 168 11.05 -2.76 1.61
N LEU A 169 11.59 -3.83 2.22
CA LEU A 169 11.63 -3.95 3.68
C LEU A 169 12.45 -2.83 4.34
N THR A 170 13.54 -2.39 3.72
CA THR A 170 14.35 -1.25 4.19
C THR A 170 13.55 0.06 4.14
N GLN A 171 12.66 0.22 3.17
CA GLN A 171 11.76 1.37 3.11
C GLN A 171 10.72 1.34 4.24
N VAL A 172 10.18 0.16 4.57
CA VAL A 172 9.30 -0.02 5.73
C VAL A 172 10.01 0.34 7.04
N ASP A 173 11.27 -0.08 7.18
CA ASP A 173 12.10 0.28 8.35
C ASP A 173 12.36 1.79 8.43
N ALA A 174 12.54 2.48 7.30
CA ALA A 174 12.69 3.93 7.26
C ALA A 174 11.41 4.67 7.71
N LEU A 175 10.23 4.16 7.32
CA LEU A 175 8.95 4.67 7.81
C LEU A 175 8.77 4.42 9.31
N ALA A 176 9.18 3.25 9.82
CA ALA A 176 9.17 2.97 11.25
C ALA A 176 10.07 3.94 12.03
N ALA A 177 11.27 4.21 11.53
CA ALA A 177 12.19 5.18 12.14
C ALA A 177 11.60 6.60 12.17
N ASP A 178 10.90 7.01 11.10
CA ASP A 178 10.19 8.29 11.09
C ASP A 178 9.05 8.33 12.11
N VAL A 179 8.29 7.25 12.29
CA VAL A 179 7.25 7.16 13.34
C VAL A 179 7.87 7.27 14.74
N ASP A 180 9.03 6.65 14.96
CA ASP A 180 9.78 6.77 16.21
C ASP A 180 10.28 8.20 16.49
N ALA A 181 10.59 8.95 15.43
CA ALA A 181 11.08 10.32 15.52
C ALA A 181 9.97 11.37 15.69
N LEU A 182 8.68 11.01 15.51
CA LEU A 182 7.57 11.94 15.69
C LEU A 182 7.55 12.53 17.10
N GLY A 183 7.37 13.85 17.18
CA GLY A 183 7.36 14.58 18.44
C GLY A 183 6.11 14.30 19.31
N PRO A 184 6.13 14.78 20.56
CA PRO A 184 5.04 14.56 21.53
C PRO A 184 3.72 15.25 21.16
N GLU A 185 3.74 16.21 20.23
CA GLU A 185 2.56 16.86 19.67
C GLU A 185 1.70 15.89 18.83
N VAL A 186 2.29 14.82 18.31
CA VAL A 186 1.56 13.73 17.65
C VAL A 186 1.26 12.68 18.70
N THR A 187 -0.02 12.59 19.11
CA THR A 187 -0.47 11.64 20.13
C THR A 187 -0.56 10.22 19.59
N ASP A 188 -0.44 9.21 20.47
CA ASP A 188 -0.64 7.81 20.09
C ASP A 188 -2.06 7.55 19.54
N GLY A 189 -3.06 8.29 20.02
CA GLY A 189 -4.41 8.23 19.47
C GLY A 189 -4.53 8.74 18.03
N GLN A 190 -3.67 9.68 17.60
CA GLN A 190 -3.56 10.08 16.19
C GLN A 190 -2.88 8.99 15.36
N LEU A 191 -1.79 8.41 15.88
CA LEU A 191 -1.10 7.30 15.22
C LEU A 191 -2.07 6.13 14.97
N ASP A 192 -2.81 5.72 16.00
CA ASP A 192 -3.78 4.63 15.93
C ASP A 192 -4.88 4.92 14.91
N ARG A 193 -5.47 6.13 14.98
CA ARG A 193 -6.51 6.55 14.04
C ARG A 193 -6.06 6.49 12.59
N TRP A 194 -4.89 7.07 12.27
CA TRP A 194 -4.39 7.10 10.91
C TRP A 194 -4.08 5.70 10.40
N TYR A 195 -3.36 4.92 11.22
CA TYR A 195 -2.95 3.56 10.87
C TYR A 195 -4.15 2.63 10.63
N THR A 196 -5.10 2.57 11.57
CA THR A 196 -6.30 1.71 11.42
C THR A 196 -7.16 2.14 10.23
N ALA A 197 -7.30 3.44 9.99
CA ALA A 197 -8.11 3.93 8.87
C ALA A 197 -7.49 3.58 7.51
N VAL A 198 -6.15 3.61 7.38
CA VAL A 198 -5.48 3.12 6.17
C VAL A 198 -5.67 1.62 6.00
N LEU A 199 -5.49 0.81 7.06
CA LEU A 199 -5.74 -0.64 6.95
C LEU A 199 -7.19 -0.96 6.54
N ALA A 200 -8.18 -0.23 7.06
CA ALA A 200 -9.57 -0.41 6.66
C ALA A 200 -9.79 -0.06 5.19
N ALA A 201 -9.17 1.04 4.72
CA ALA A 201 -9.25 1.44 3.32
C ALA A 201 -8.51 0.48 2.39
N GLU A 202 -7.40 -0.10 2.82
CA GLU A 202 -6.68 -1.16 2.11
C GLU A 202 -7.55 -2.41 1.90
N VAL A 203 -8.36 -2.79 2.90
CA VAL A 203 -9.30 -3.92 2.76
C VAL A 203 -10.31 -3.64 1.66
N GLU A 204 -10.90 -2.45 1.62
CA GLU A 204 -11.86 -2.07 0.58
C GLU A 204 -11.20 -1.94 -0.80
N PHE A 205 -9.99 -1.38 -0.85
CA PHE A 205 -9.18 -1.26 -2.05
C PHE A 205 -8.90 -2.63 -2.69
N HIS A 206 -8.45 -3.60 -1.91
CA HIS A 206 -8.19 -4.96 -2.39
C HIS A 206 -9.49 -5.71 -2.74
N ALA A 207 -10.56 -5.50 -1.97
CA ALA A 207 -11.87 -6.07 -2.30
C ALA A 207 -12.41 -5.54 -3.64
N ALA A 208 -11.98 -4.34 -4.06
CA ALA A 208 -12.39 -3.79 -5.34
C ALA A 208 -11.99 -4.69 -6.53
N ALA A 209 -10.85 -5.39 -6.42
CA ALA A 209 -10.36 -6.30 -7.43
C ALA A 209 -11.20 -7.58 -7.61
N LEU A 210 -11.93 -8.01 -6.57
CA LEU A 210 -12.69 -9.27 -6.58
C LEU A 210 -14.16 -9.13 -6.99
N VAL A 211 -14.62 -7.91 -7.21
CA VAL A 211 -16.00 -7.64 -7.63
C VAL A 211 -15.97 -7.11 -9.05
N PRO A 212 -16.63 -7.78 -10.00
CA PRO A 212 -16.78 -7.25 -11.36
C PRO A 212 -17.51 -5.90 -11.35
N GLY A 213 -17.08 -4.98 -12.20
CA GLY A 213 -17.86 -3.77 -12.49
C GLY A 213 -19.14 -4.14 -13.22
N GLY A 214 -20.28 -3.65 -12.73
CA GLY A 214 -21.50 -3.61 -13.52
C GLY A 214 -21.44 -2.47 -14.55
N PRO A 215 -22.23 -2.52 -15.64
CA PRO A 215 -22.29 -1.42 -16.57
C PRO A 215 -22.70 -0.13 -15.84
N VAL A 216 -21.94 0.95 -16.05
CA VAL A 216 -22.32 2.30 -15.63
C VAL A 216 -23.60 2.65 -16.40
N ARG A 217 -24.72 2.80 -15.67
CA ARG A 217 -25.99 3.23 -16.25
C ARG A 217 -26.01 4.72 -16.55
#